data_AF-A0A1H4C785-F1
#
_entry.id   AF-A0A1H4C785-F1
#
_cell.length_a   1.000
_cell.length_b   1.000
_cell.length_c   1.000
_cell.angle_alpha   90.00
_cell.angle_beta   90.00
_cell.angle_gamma   90.00
#
_symmetry.space_group_name_H-M   'P 1'
#
loop_
_entity.id
_entity.type
_entity.pdbx_description
1 polymer ?
#
loop_
_entity_poly.entity_id
_entity_poly.type
_entity_poly.pdbx_seq_one_letter_code
_entity_poly.pdbx_strand_id
1 'polypeptide(L)' 'MASKEERQQQLKIATTRSGIPQHLLEHDWWQSFVLKALFEIPSAEYLTLHGSRSVRNH' A
#
# COMPACT_ATOMS: atom_id res chain seq x y z
N MET A 1 5.72 -6.59 -16.43
CA MET A 1 6.04 -6.61 -14.99
C MET A 1 7.42 -6.02 -14.83
N ALA A 2 7.64 -5.08 -13.91
CA ALA A 2 8.98 -4.52 -13.67
C ALA A 2 9.95 -5.64 -13.28
N SER A 3 11.22 -5.56 -13.72
CA SER A 3 12.24 -6.51 -13.30
C SER A 3 12.50 -6.41 -11.79
N LYS A 4 13.12 -7.44 -11.21
CA LYS A 4 13.46 -7.44 -9.79
C LYS A 4 14.41 -6.27 -9.47
N GLU A 5 15.33 -5.94 -10.37
CA GLU A 5 16.25 -4.80 -10.23
C GLU A 5 15.52 -3.45 -10.29
N GLU A 6 14.62 -3.28 -11.26
CA GLU A 6 13.81 -2.04 -11.41
C GLU A 6 12.97 -1.78 -10.15
N ARG A 7 12.33 -2.82 -9.62
CA ARG A 7 11.56 -2.72 -8.38
C ARG A 7 12.42 -2.30 -7.20
N GLN A 8 13.63 -2.86 -7.06
CA GLN A 8 14.54 -2.47 -5.99
C GLN A 8 15.01 -1.01 -6.11
N GLN A 9 15.27 -0.54 -7.33
CA GLN A 9 15.64 0.86 -7.55
C GLN A 9 14.50 1.82 -7.19
N GLN A 10 13.27 1.49 -7.60
CA GLN A 10 12.08 2.29 -7.26
C GLN A 10 11.85 2.37 -5.75
N LEU A 11 12.01 1.24 -5.04
CA LEU A 11 11.87 1.18 -3.59
C LEU A 11 12.95 2.00 -2.87
N LYS A 12 14.20 1.99 -3.37
CA LYS A 12 15.27 2.85 -2.85
C LYS A 12 14.93 4.33 -3.03
N ILE A 13 14.46 4.73 -4.22
CA ILE A 13 14.04 6.12 -4.48
C ILE A 13 12.91 6.53 -3.54
N ALA A 14 11.91 5.66 -3.35
CA ALA A 14 10.78 5.93 -2.45
C ALA A 14 11.22 6.04 -0.99
N THR A 15 12.14 5.18 -0.54
CA THR A 15 12.76 5.22 0.80
C THR A 15 13.47 6.55 1.02
N THR A 16 14.33 6.96 0.08
CA THR A 16 15.06 8.23 0.17
C THR A 16 14.14 9.46 0.20
N ARG A 17 13.05 9.44 -0.58
CA ARG A 17 12.11 10.57 -0.65
C ARG A 17 11.22 10.69 0.58
N SER A 18 10.76 9.56 1.12
CA SER A 18 9.78 9.53 2.21
C SER A 18 10.42 9.46 3.59
N GLY A 19 11.69 9.05 3.69
CA GLY A 19 12.33 8.69 4.95
C GLY A 19 11.77 7.41 5.58
N ILE A 20 10.86 6.71 4.91
CA ILE A 20 10.22 5.49 5.41
C ILE A 20 11.10 4.29 5.03
N PRO A 21 11.46 3.41 5.97
CA PRO A 21 12.17 2.17 5.68
C PRO A 21 11.49 1.34 4.59
N GLN A 22 12.30 0.77 3.69
CA GLN A 22 11.81 -0.01 2.55
C GLN A 22 10.81 -1.12 2.94
N HIS A 23 11.06 -1.86 4.02
CA HIS A 23 10.17 -2.95 4.46
C HIS A 23 8.78 -2.45 4.87
N LEU A 24 8.67 -1.22 5.40
CA LEU A 24 7.38 -0.59 5.73
C LEU A 24 6.67 -0.08 4.47
N LEU A 25 7.43 0.45 3.50
CA LEU A 25 6.87 0.86 2.20
C LEU A 25 6.29 -0.33 1.43
N GLU A 26 6.99 -1.46 1.41
CA GLU A 26 6.50 -2.69 0.77
C GLU A 26 5.22 -3.19 1.44
N HIS A 27 5.18 -3.16 2.77
CA HIS A 27 4.01 -3.56 3.55
C HIS A 27 2.81 -2.64 3.28
N ASP A 28 3.01 -1.32 3.33
CA ASP A 28 1.94 -0.35 3.09
C ASP A 28 1.44 -0.36 1.64
N TRP A 29 2.34 -0.54 0.67
CA TRP A 29 1.98 -0.70 -0.73
C TRP A 29 1.09 -1.93 -0.93
N TRP A 30 1.48 -3.08 -0.37
CA TRP A 30 0.70 -4.30 -0.45
C TRP A 30 -0.67 -4.14 0.19
N GLN A 31 -0.73 -3.57 1.40
CA GLN A 31 -2.01 -3.35 2.08
C GLN A 31 -2.92 -2.40 1.31
N SER A 32 -2.37 -1.35 0.71
CA SER A 32 -3.15 -0.42 -0.13
C SER A 32 -3.72 -1.11 -1.36
N PHE A 33 -2.95 -2.01 -1.99
CA PHE A 33 -3.41 -2.81 -3.11
C PHE A 33 -4.54 -3.77 -2.72
N VAL A 34 -4.36 -4.50 -1.61
CA VAL A 34 -5.36 -5.43 -1.07
C VAL A 34 -6.64 -4.71 -0.68
N LEU A 35 -6.53 -3.56 0.01
CA LEU A 35 -7.70 -2.75 0.37
C LEU A 35 -8.43 -2.26 -0.87
N LYS A 36 -7.70 -1.77 -1.89
CA LYS A 36 -8.32 -1.34 -3.14
C LYS A 36 -9.11 -2.48 -3.80
N ALA A 37 -8.52 -3.68 -3.90
CA ALA A 37 -9.21 -4.85 -4.44
C ALA A 37 -10.42 -5.29 -3.57
N LEU A 38 -10.29 -5.23 -2.25
CA LEU A 38 -11.36 -5.54 -1.29
C LEU A 38 -12.54 -4.56 -1.35
N PHE A 39 -12.33 -3.33 -1.81
CA PHE A 39 -13.43 -2.38 -1.99
C PHE A 39 -14.08 -2.45 -3.38
N GLU A 40 -13.52 -3.23 -4.31
CA GLU A 40 -14.12 -3.46 -5.64
C GLU A 40 -15.11 -4.64 -5.66
N ILE A 41 -15.16 -5.47 -4.60
CA ILE A 41 -16.10 -6.60 -4.52
C ILE A 41 -17.50 -6.15 -4.07
N PRO A 42 -18.59 -6.80 -4.54
CA PRO A 42 -19.96 -6.39 -4.19
C PRO A 42 -20.25 -6.37 -2.68
N SER A 43 -19.60 -7.25 -1.92
CA SER A 43 -19.75 -7.31 -0.46
C SER A 43 -18.96 -6.24 0.30
N ALA A 44 -18.22 -5.37 -0.40
CA ALA A 44 -17.47 -4.29 0.20
C ALA A 44 -18.34 -3.32 1.00
N GLU A 45 -19.63 -3.18 0.64
CA GLU A 45 -20.60 -2.35 1.36
C GLU A 45 -20.82 -2.78 2.82
N TYR A 46 -20.49 -4.04 3.16
CA TYR A 46 -20.57 -4.58 4.52
C TYR A 46 -19.23 -4.50 5.28
N LEU A 47 -18.14 -4.06 4.63
CA LEU A 47 -16.83 -3.95 5.25
C LEU A 47 -16.68 -2.59 5.94
N THR A 48 -16.51 -2.61 7.26
CA THR A 48 -16.14 -1.42 8.04
C THR A 48 -14.68 -1.50 8.47
N LEU A 49 -13.88 -0.53 8.05
CA LEU A 49 -12.49 -0.41 8.51
C LEU A 49 -12.45 0.18 9.92
N HIS A 50 -11.94 -0.60 10.88
CA HIS A 50 -11.67 -0.12 12.23
C HIS A 50 -10.16 0.05 12.44
N GLY A 51 -9.74 1.22 12.96
CA GLY A 51 -8.35 1.51 13.34
C GLY A 51 -7.82 2.86 12.87
N SER A 52 -6.60 3.20 13.27
CA SER A 52 -5.91 4.47 12.97
C SER A 52 -5.61 4.73 11.48
N ARG A 53 -5.87 3.76 10.60
CA ARG A 53 -5.79 3.91 9.13
C ARG A 53 -7.09 4.42 8.49
N SER A 54 -8.18 4.50 9.24
CA SER A 54 -9.47 5.03 8.77
C SER A 54 -9.40 6.52 8.38
N VAL A 55 -8.43 7.28 8.89
CA VAL A 55 -8.38 8.75 8.77
C VAL A 55 -7.60 9.25 7.53
N ARG A 56 -6.96 8.38 6.73
CA ARG A 56 -5.99 8.83 5.71
C ARG A 56 -6.44 8.74 4.24
N ASN A 57 -7.69 8.33 3.97
CA ASN A 57 -8.24 8.26 2.60
C ASN A 57 -9.58 9.01 2.50
N HIS A 58 -9.57 10.30 2.81
CA HIS A 58 -10.59 11.26 2.35
C HIS A 58 -9.91 12.38 1.57
#